data_AF-A0AAJ2TCQ0-F1
#
_entry.id   AF-A0AAJ2TCQ0-F1
#
_cell.length_a   1.000
_cell.length_b   1.000
_cell.length_c   1.000
_cell.angle_alpha   90.00
_cell.angle_beta   90.00
_cell.angle_gamma   90.00
#
_symmetry.space_group_name_H-M   'P 1'
#
loop_
_entity.id
_entity.type
_entity.pdbx_description
1 polymer ?
#
loop_
_entity_poly.entity_id
_entity_poly.type
_entity_poly.pdbx_seq_one_letter_code
_entity_poly.pdbx_strand_id
1 'polypeptide(L)'
;LHFITKLLDIKDPNIQILDIINMNTYKEIIAKLDYDAPSCPDCGSQMKKYDFQKHSKIPYLETTGMPTRILLKKRRFKCYQCSKMMVAETSLVKKNHQIPRI
;
A
#
# COMPACT_ATOMS: atom_id res chain seq x y z
N LEU A 1 10.71 -4.25 -14.25
CA LEU A 1 9.62 -3.84 -13.32
C LEU A 1 8.42 -3.17 -14.01
N HIS A 2 8.62 -2.39 -15.07
CA HIS A 2 7.56 -1.59 -15.75
C HIS A 2 6.38 -2.40 -16.34
N PHE A 3 6.56 -3.72 -16.53
CA PHE A 3 5.54 -4.61 -17.11
C PHE A 3 4.47 -5.03 -16.09
N ILE A 4 4.83 -5.19 -14.81
CA ILE A 4 3.94 -5.69 -13.76
C ILE A 4 3.00 -4.59 -13.25
N THR A 5 3.49 -3.35 -13.14
CA THR A 5 2.66 -2.20 -12.76
C THR A 5 1.58 -1.90 -13.80
N LYS A 6 1.90 -2.09 -15.08
CA LYS A 6 0.96 -1.93 -16.20
C LYS A 6 -0.09 -3.06 -16.26
N LEU A 7 0.28 -4.28 -15.88
CA LEU A 7 -0.64 -5.44 -15.82
C LEU A 7 -1.67 -5.34 -14.69
N LEU A 8 -1.29 -4.72 -13.57
CA LEU A 8 -2.14 -4.62 -12.37
C LEU A 8 -2.95 -3.30 -12.31
N ASP A 9 -2.94 -2.52 -13.40
CA ASP A 9 -3.50 -1.16 -13.48
C ASP A 9 -3.12 -0.25 -12.30
N ILE A 10 -1.92 -0.47 -11.73
CA ILE A 10 -1.38 0.33 -10.63
C ILE A 10 -0.85 1.61 -11.24
N LYS A 11 -1.69 2.64 -11.29
CA LYS A 11 -1.37 3.98 -11.83
C LYS A 11 -0.57 4.85 -10.87
N ASP A 12 -0.47 4.44 -9.61
CA ASP A 12 0.19 5.23 -8.56
C ASP A 12 1.71 5.01 -8.59
N PRO A 13 2.52 6.03 -8.94
CA PRO A 13 3.98 5.90 -9.06
C PRO A 13 4.67 5.70 -7.70
N ASN A 14 3.96 5.96 -6.60
CA ASN A 14 4.50 5.84 -5.24
C ASN A 14 4.41 4.40 -4.69
N ILE A 15 3.82 3.48 -5.48
CA ILE A 15 3.77 2.07 -5.16
C ILE A 15 5.00 1.38 -5.71
N GLN A 16 5.81 0.85 -4.79
CA GLN A 16 7.01 0.09 -5.11
C GLN A 16 6.76 -1.39 -4.85
N ILE A 17 6.98 -2.22 -5.87
CA ILE A 17 6.99 -3.67 -5.73
C ILE A 17 8.30 -4.06 -5.03
N LEU A 18 8.17 -4.73 -3.89
CA LEU A 18 9.29 -5.23 -3.10
C LEU A 18 9.66 -6.64 -3.51
N ASP A 19 8.66 -7.51 -3.69
CA ASP A 19 8.89 -8.91 -3.98
C ASP A 19 7.68 -9.56 -4.68
N ILE A 20 7.94 -10.68 -5.34
CA ILE A 20 6.93 -11.49 -6.05
C ILE A 20 7.19 -12.96 -5.72
N ILE A 21 6.27 -13.54 -4.98
CA ILE A 21 6.30 -14.94 -4.59
C ILE A 21 5.35 -15.71 -5.51
N ASN A 22 5.88 -16.67 -6.26
CA ASN A 22 5.07 -17.58 -7.06
C ASN A 22 4.75 -18.81 -6.22
N MET A 23 3.48 -19.04 -5.90
CA MET A 23 3.01 -20.28 -5.30
C MET A 23 2.35 -21.14 -6.37
N ASN A 24 2.13 -22.41 -6.05
CA ASN A 24 1.55 -23.37 -6.98
C ASN A 24 0.12 -22.98 -7.42
N THR A 25 -0.64 -22.29 -6.57
CA THR A 25 -2.05 -21.96 -6.79
C THR A 25 -2.34 -20.47 -6.96
N TYR A 26 -1.39 -19.59 -6.62
CA TYR A 26 -1.53 -18.15 -6.79
C TYR A 26 -0.16 -17.45 -6.78
N LYS A 27 -0.13 -16.21 -7.23
CA LYS A 27 1.04 -15.33 -7.07
C LYS A 27 0.77 -14.32 -5.97
N GLU A 28 1.76 -14.07 -5.13
CA GLU A 28 1.68 -13.04 -4.10
C GLU A 28 2.70 -11.94 -4.38
N ILE A 29 2.21 -10.71 -4.53
CA ILE A 29 3.02 -9.53 -4.84
C ILE A 29 3.08 -8.69 -3.58
N ILE A 30 4.28 -8.50 -3.06
CA ILE A 30 4.52 -7.65 -1.90
C ILE A 30 4.88 -6.26 -2.41
N ALA A 31 4.09 -5.26 -2.01
CA ALA A 31 4.30 -3.87 -2.41
C ALA A 31 4.25 -2.95 -1.19
N LYS A 32 4.90 -1.79 -1.30
CA LYS A 32 4.78 -0.70 -0.34
C LYS A 32 4.32 0.58 -1.02
N LEU A 33 3.51 1.34 -0.31
CA LEU A 33 3.11 2.70 -0.67
C LEU A 33 3.85 3.66 0.26
N ASP A 34 4.73 4.46 -0.31
CA ASP A 34 5.57 5.40 0.43
C ASP A 34 5.51 6.79 -0.23
N TYR A 35 5.15 7.80 0.55
CA TYR A 35 5.11 9.20 0.12
C TYR A 35 6.07 10.02 0.97
N ASP A 36 6.42 11.20 0.50
CA ASP A 36 7.07 12.21 1.33
C ASP A 36 6.13 12.69 2.42
N ALA A 37 6.72 13.07 3.55
CA ALA A 37 5.95 13.39 4.74
C ALA A 37 5.17 14.71 4.52
N PRO A 38 3.84 14.68 4.57
CA PRO A 38 3.03 15.87 4.38
C PRO A 38 3.00 16.73 5.65
N SER A 39 2.40 17.91 5.55
CA SER A 39 2.04 18.72 6.71
C SER A 39 0.84 18.11 7.44
N CYS A 40 0.79 18.30 8.76
CA CYS A 40 -0.31 17.84 9.58
C CYS A 40 -1.58 18.64 9.27
N PRO A 41 -2.71 18.00 8.95
CA PRO A 41 -3.94 18.70 8.61
C PRO A 41 -4.52 19.51 9.78
N ASP A 42 -4.15 19.18 11.01
CA ASP A 42 -4.73 19.78 12.22
C ASP A 42 -3.94 20.96 12.78
N CYS A 43 -2.61 20.94 12.64
CA CYS A 43 -1.75 21.98 13.21
C CYS A 43 -0.74 22.56 12.22
N GLY A 44 -0.78 22.16 10.94
CA GLY A 44 0.10 22.63 9.87
C GLY A 44 1.57 22.22 9.99
N SER A 45 1.97 21.63 11.11
CA SER A 45 3.35 21.24 11.38
C SER A 45 3.79 20.07 10.51
N GLN A 46 5.08 20.02 10.15
CA GLN A 46 5.62 18.93 9.35
C GLN A 46 5.50 17.58 10.08
N MET A 47 5.00 16.55 9.39
CA MET A 47 5.00 15.19 9.89
C MET A 47 6.33 14.50 9.55
N LYS A 48 6.65 13.37 10.21
CA LYS A 48 7.73 12.48 9.72
C LYS A 48 7.19 11.08 9.43
N LYS A 49 7.93 10.38 8.58
CA LYS A 49 7.74 8.94 8.35
C LYS A 49 7.92 8.23 9.68
N TYR A 50 6.93 7.43 10.05
CA TYR A 50 6.99 6.58 11.23
C TYR A 50 7.35 5.17 10.76
N ASP A 51 6.41 4.23 10.84
CA ASP A 51 6.56 2.87 10.36
C ASP A 51 5.53 2.56 9.25
N PHE A 52 5.45 1.31 8.85
CA PHE A 52 4.43 0.83 7.92
C PHE A 52 3.28 0.18 8.69
N GLN A 53 2.07 0.35 8.19
CA GLN A 53 0.93 -0.45 8.63
C GLN A 53 1.15 -1.93 8.25
N LYS A 54 0.48 -2.81 9.00
CA LYS A 54 0.30 -4.21 8.60
C LYS A 54 -0.20 -4.30 7.15
N HIS A 55 0.37 -5.26 6.43
CA HIS A 55 -0.02 -5.59 5.06
C HIS A 55 -1.54 -5.73 4.90
N SER A 56 -2.10 -5.00 3.94
CA SER A 56 -3.48 -5.17 3.49
C SER A 56 -3.50 -6.18 2.34
N LYS A 57 -4.31 -7.23 2.45
CA LYS A 57 -4.43 -8.28 1.43
C LYS A 57 -5.47 -7.89 0.39
N ILE A 58 -5.06 -7.38 -0.76
CA ILE A 58 -5.99 -7.04 -1.84
C ILE A 58 -6.12 -8.27 -2.75
N PRO A 59 -7.29 -8.93 -2.82
CA PRO A 59 -7.53 -9.92 -3.86
C PRO A 59 -7.56 -9.16 -5.20
N TYR A 60 -6.68 -9.53 -6.12
CA TYR A 60 -6.64 -8.91 -7.44
C TYR A 60 -6.86 -9.95 -8.54
N LEU A 61 -7.28 -9.43 -9.70
CA LEU A 61 -7.73 -10.13 -10.91
C LEU A 61 -6.90 -11.37 -11.29
N GLU A 62 -7.57 -12.33 -11.94
CA GLU A 62 -6.92 -13.47 -12.59
C GLU A 62 -6.08 -13.02 -13.79
N THR A 63 -4.81 -12.70 -13.57
CA THR A 63 -3.84 -12.55 -14.66
C THR A 63 -3.52 -13.93 -15.23
N THR A 64 -3.97 -14.22 -16.46
CA THR A 64 -3.61 -15.46 -17.21
C THR A 64 -3.96 -16.76 -16.46
N GLY A 65 -5.13 -16.82 -15.82
CA GLY A 65 -5.62 -18.03 -15.12
C GLY A 65 -4.91 -18.34 -13.79
N MET A 66 -4.07 -17.43 -13.30
CA MET A 66 -3.39 -17.54 -12.01
C MET A 66 -3.89 -16.43 -11.07
N PRO A 67 -4.62 -16.76 -9.99
CA PRO A 67 -5.03 -15.79 -8.99
C PRO A 67 -3.84 -15.01 -8.46
N THR A 68 -3.97 -13.69 -8.33
CA THR A 68 -2.88 -12.84 -7.83
C THR A 68 -3.35 -12.05 -6.61
N ARG A 69 -2.55 -12.07 -5.56
CA ARG A 69 -2.81 -11.37 -4.29
C ARG A 69 -1.77 -10.29 -4.10
N ILE A 70 -2.20 -9.09 -3.74
CA ILE A 70 -1.27 -8.00 -3.44
C ILE A 70 -1.26 -7.77 -1.93
N LEU A 71 -0.08 -7.88 -1.33
CA LEU A 71 0.18 -7.47 0.03
C LEU A 71 0.71 -6.03 0.03
N LEU A 72 -0.17 -5.07 0.27
CA LEU A 72 0.21 -3.65 0.28
C LEU A 72 0.52 -3.16 1.70
N LYS A 73 1.76 -2.71 1.92
CA LYS A 73 2.19 -2.01 3.15
C LYS A 73 2.05 -0.50 2.94
N LYS A 74 1.25 0.17 3.78
CA LYS A 74 1.04 1.63 3.69
C LYS A 74 1.91 2.37 4.70
N ARG A 75 2.59 3.44 4.28
CA ARG A 75 3.40 4.27 5.18
C ARG A 75 2.50 5.01 6.18
N ARG A 76 2.91 5.04 7.45
CA ARG A 76 2.32 5.90 8.48
C ARG A 76 3.19 7.13 8.73
N PHE A 77 2.53 8.23 9.05
CA PHE A 77 3.13 9.51 9.41
C PHE A 77 2.69 9.90 10.80
N LYS A 78 3.61 10.46 11.59
CA LYS A 78 3.33 11.00 12.92
C LYS A 78 3.67 12.48 12.95
N CYS A 79 2.74 13.31 13.43
CA CYS A 79 3.04 14.69 13.77
C CYS A 79 3.69 14.73 15.17
N TYR A 80 4.79 15.46 15.31
CA TYR A 80 5.50 15.57 16.60
C TYR A 80 4.90 16.63 17.53
N GLN A 81 4.11 17.56 17.00
CA GLN A 81 3.48 18.62 17.78
C GLN A 81 2.18 18.14 18.44
N CYS A 82 1.27 17.57 17.65
CA CYS A 82 -0.05 17.13 18.14
C CYS A 82 -0.18 15.60 18.29
N SER A 83 0.89 14.84 18.04
CA SER A 83 0.93 13.36 18.10
C SER A 83 -0.06 12.63 17.18
N LYS A 84 -0.75 13.33 16.27
CA LYS A 84 -1.69 12.71 15.34
C LYS A 84 -1.01 11.83 14.30
N MET A 85 -1.71 10.76 13.94
CA MET A 85 -1.27 9.75 12.98
C MET A 85 -2.03 9.88 11.68
N MET A 86 -1.33 9.71 10.56
CA MET A 86 -1.93 9.64 9.23
C MET A 86 -1.35 8.46 8.47
N VAL A 87 -2.11 7.90 7.53
CA VAL A 87 -1.70 6.77 6.69
C VAL A 87 -1.72 7.21 5.24
N ALA A 88 -0.74 6.78 4.46
CA ALA A 88 -0.72 6.96 3.02
C ALA A 88 -1.98 6.35 2.36
N GLU A 89 -2.69 7.13 1.57
CA GLU A 89 -3.89 6.71 0.84
C GLU A 89 -3.57 6.47 -0.64
N THR A 90 -4.30 5.56 -1.27
CA THR A 90 -4.20 5.26 -2.71
C THR A 90 -5.57 4.78 -3.19
N SER A 91 -5.92 5.05 -4.44
CA SER A 91 -7.20 4.63 -5.04
C SER A 91 -7.36 3.11 -5.14
N LEU A 92 -6.26 2.35 -5.05
CA LEU A 92 -6.30 0.88 -5.07
C LEU A 92 -7.00 0.26 -3.87
N VAL A 93 -7.08 0.97 -2.73
CA VAL A 93 -7.71 0.45 -1.51
C VAL A 93 -8.51 1.56 -0.85
N LYS A 94 -9.82 1.34 -0.69
CA LYS A 94 -10.71 2.27 0.02
C LYS A 94 -10.18 2.58 1.43
N LYS A 95 -10.31 3.84 1.83
CA LYS A 95 -10.03 4.32 3.19
C LYS A 95 -10.81 3.49 4.21
N ASN A 96 -10.16 3.08 5.29
CA ASN A 96 -10.74 2.27 6.39
C ASN A 96 -11.23 0.86 6.02
N HIS A 97 -10.96 0.37 4.81
CA HIS A 97 -11.27 -1.01 4.48
C HIS A 97 -10.27 -1.95 5.15
N GLN A 98 -10.63 -2.46 6.33
CA GLN A 98 -9.98 -3.64 6.90
C GLN A 98 -10.57 -4.86 6.21
N ILE A 99 -9.74 -5.56 5.45
CA ILE A 99 -10.17 -6.72 4.69
C ILE A 99 -10.41 -7.86 5.69
N PRO A 100 -11.57 -8.54 5.63
CA PRO A 100 -11.91 -9.59 6.58
C PRO A 100 -10.81 -10.65 6.64
N ARG A 101 -10.49 -11.12 7.85
CA ARG A 101 -9.70 -12.33 8.02
C ARG A 101 -10.57 -13.50 7.55
N ILE A 102 -10.38 -13.93 6.31
CA ILE A 102 -10.73 -15.27 5.86
C ILE A 102 -9.43 -16.06 5.78
#